data_AF-A0A6N3DSZ1-F1
#
_entry.id   AF-A0A6N3DSZ1-F1
#
_cell.length_a   1.000
_cell.length_b   1.000
_cell.length_c   1.000
_cell.angle_alpha   90.00
_cell.angle_beta   90.00
_cell.angle_gamma   90.00
#
_symmetry.space_group_name_H-M   'P 1'
#
loop_
_entity.id
_entity.type
_entity.pdbx_description
1 polymer ?
#
loop_
_entity_poly.entity_id
_entity_poly.type
_entity_poly.pdbx_seq_one_letter_code
_entity_poly.pdbx_strand_id
1 'polypeptide(L)'
;MIQVYNNKSVCCGCGLCETVCPRNAIEMQMDEIGFKYPKINQEKCIDCGACKKICGYNTDSTNFIKNSYAAVNTNDKVLQKSASGGIFSAIAQSFLKTQGLVCGAEMLICGNRTEVKHVLIESESELERLQGSKYVQSDIKDCFEEIILRLKEGKKVLFSGTPCQVAAIKRCTRGKFEENLFMIDIICHGVPSLKFFNDYLQVEKTKKKMDIQKFIFRDKKYGWGKKGSICGIKKGNTVTELVNSRTSSYYSLFNDGEVFRDCCYKCPFAQEKRVGDLTIGDYWGVEKFSPEVMEENGGDFSKKNGVSCLMINTDKGKEMLACYGENIRKIPVDIEKIKIINTQLNHPVKHTYLRDIIFKVYTQNGYKGVEKIYRKQLVIRKVKSGLKRVLKFIGLH
;
A
#
# COMPACT_ATOMS: atom_id res chain seq x y z
N MET A 1 -12.36 32.40 -1.76
CA MET A 1 -11.59 31.52 -2.66
C MET A 1 -12.12 30.10 -2.47
N ILE A 2 -12.69 29.48 -3.51
CA ILE A 2 -13.29 28.14 -3.39
C ILE A 2 -12.15 27.12 -3.31
N GLN A 3 -12.14 26.30 -2.25
CA GLN A 3 -11.21 25.18 -2.07
C GLN A 3 -11.98 23.86 -1.94
N VAL A 4 -11.42 22.78 -2.48
CA VAL A 4 -12.00 21.41 -2.35
C VAL A 4 -11.77 20.84 -0.95
N TYR A 5 -10.68 21.25 -0.30
CA TYR A 5 -10.23 20.77 1.00
C TYR A 5 -9.72 21.92 1.85
N ASN A 6 -9.82 21.81 3.18
CA ASN A 6 -9.46 22.90 4.09
C ASN A 6 -7.99 22.85 4.55
N ASN A 7 -7.35 21.66 4.54
CA ASN A 7 -5.92 21.50 4.83
C ASN A 7 -5.35 20.19 4.24
N LYS A 8 -4.03 20.11 4.06
CA LYS A 8 -3.35 18.92 3.49
C LYS A 8 -3.63 17.64 4.30
N SER A 9 -3.93 17.74 5.60
CA SER A 9 -4.23 16.58 6.46
C SER A 9 -5.61 15.97 6.26
N VAL A 10 -6.52 16.60 5.50
CA VAL A 10 -7.85 16.06 5.17
C VAL A 10 -8.00 15.67 3.70
N CYS A 11 -6.89 15.54 2.95
CA CYS A 11 -6.90 15.15 1.55
C CYS A 11 -5.93 13.99 1.29
N CYS A 12 -6.49 12.82 0.95
CA CYS A 12 -5.69 11.66 0.52
C CYS A 12 -5.18 11.75 -0.93
N GLY A 13 -5.63 12.75 -1.70
CA GLY A 13 -5.23 12.92 -3.09
C GLY A 13 -5.72 11.80 -4.02
N CYS A 14 -6.94 11.30 -3.81
CA CYS A 14 -7.51 10.23 -4.62
C CYS A 14 -7.94 10.65 -6.04
N GLY A 15 -8.06 11.94 -6.34
CA GLY A 15 -8.43 12.45 -7.66
C GLY A 15 -9.94 12.47 -7.97
N LEU A 16 -10.80 11.89 -7.12
CA LEU A 16 -12.25 11.83 -7.39
C LEU A 16 -12.88 13.20 -7.63
N CYS A 17 -12.40 14.25 -6.94
CA CYS A 17 -12.89 15.62 -7.13
C CYS A 17 -12.58 16.19 -8.52
N GLU A 18 -11.47 15.78 -9.13
CA GLU A 18 -11.12 16.10 -10.51
C GLU A 18 -12.07 15.37 -11.47
N THR A 19 -12.23 14.05 -11.29
CA THR A 19 -13.10 13.22 -12.14
C THR A 19 -14.55 13.68 -12.16
N VAL A 20 -15.13 14.09 -11.02
CA VAL A 20 -16.55 14.50 -10.99
C VAL A 20 -16.81 15.94 -11.42
N CYS A 21 -15.77 16.72 -11.72
CA CYS A 21 -15.93 18.14 -12.01
C CYS A 21 -16.54 18.35 -13.41
N PRO A 22 -17.79 18.83 -13.55
CA PRO A 22 -18.47 18.90 -14.85
C PRO A 22 -17.87 19.94 -15.80
N ARG A 23 -17.01 20.83 -15.31
CA ARG A 23 -16.35 21.89 -16.09
C ARG A 23 -14.86 21.66 -16.28
N ASN A 24 -14.33 20.50 -15.85
CA ASN A 24 -12.89 20.22 -15.83
C ASN A 24 -12.09 21.37 -15.21
N ALA A 25 -12.64 21.93 -14.12
CA ALA A 25 -12.09 23.09 -13.42
C ALA A 25 -11.09 22.70 -12.33
N ILE A 26 -10.89 21.41 -12.06
CA ILE A 26 -9.99 20.90 -11.02
C ILE A 26 -8.88 20.09 -11.69
N GLU A 27 -7.64 20.33 -11.28
CA GLU A 27 -6.47 19.54 -11.67
C GLU A 27 -5.68 19.11 -10.43
N MET A 28 -5.20 17.86 -10.39
CA MET A 28 -4.37 17.36 -9.30
C MET A 28 -2.89 17.76 -9.52
N GLN A 29 -2.42 18.79 -8.81
CA GLN A 29 -1.07 19.33 -8.94
C GLN A 29 -0.16 18.89 -7.79
N MET A 30 1.11 18.62 -8.08
CA MET A 30 2.11 18.25 -7.07
C MET A 30 2.53 19.45 -6.23
N ASP A 31 2.72 19.23 -4.94
CA ASP A 31 3.41 20.18 -4.06
C ASP A 31 4.93 20.00 -4.08
N GLU A 32 5.63 20.82 -3.30
CA GLU A 32 7.09 20.85 -3.18
C GLU A 32 7.72 19.52 -2.74
N ILE A 33 6.98 18.68 -2.01
CA ILE A 33 7.42 17.34 -1.58
C ILE A 33 6.84 16.21 -2.46
N GLY A 34 6.10 16.57 -3.51
CA GLY A 34 5.62 15.69 -4.57
C GLY A 34 4.25 15.04 -4.34
N PHE A 35 3.50 15.45 -3.31
CA PHE A 35 2.13 14.97 -3.12
C PHE A 35 1.16 15.76 -4.00
N LYS A 36 0.26 15.06 -4.70
CA LYS A 36 -0.78 15.70 -5.50
C LYS A 36 -1.93 16.22 -4.61
N TYR A 37 -2.42 17.43 -4.91
CA TYR A 37 -3.60 18.07 -4.31
C TYR A 37 -4.45 18.78 -5.39
N PRO A 38 -5.78 18.88 -5.23
CA PRO A 38 -6.62 19.53 -6.22
C PRO A 38 -6.44 21.04 -6.21
N LYS A 39 -6.23 21.63 -7.40
CA LYS A 39 -6.23 23.07 -7.65
C LYS A 39 -7.40 23.43 -8.55
N ILE A 40 -8.20 24.42 -8.12
CA ILE A 40 -9.36 24.90 -8.88
C ILE A 40 -8.95 26.07 -9.78
N ASN A 41 -9.24 25.97 -11.07
CA ASN A 41 -9.33 27.10 -11.98
C ASN A 41 -10.66 27.84 -11.73
N GLN A 42 -10.58 29.06 -11.18
CA GLN A 42 -11.76 29.84 -10.80
C GLN A 42 -12.57 30.32 -12.01
N GLU A 43 -11.95 30.53 -13.17
CA GLU A 43 -12.64 30.96 -14.39
C GLU A 43 -13.56 29.87 -14.97
N LYS A 44 -13.17 28.60 -14.78
CA LYS A 44 -13.98 27.45 -15.20
C LYS A 44 -15.00 27.00 -14.15
N CYS A 45 -14.76 27.33 -12.89
CA CYS A 45 -15.57 26.85 -11.77
C CYS A 45 -16.93 27.56 -11.73
N ILE A 46 -18.01 26.78 -11.68
CA ILE A 46 -19.39 27.28 -11.59
C ILE A 46 -19.97 27.13 -10.16
N ASP A 47 -19.10 26.92 -9.16
CA ASP A 47 -19.46 26.75 -7.75
C ASP A 47 -20.58 25.72 -7.44
N CYS A 48 -20.68 24.66 -8.24
CA CYS A 48 -21.74 23.64 -8.07
C CYS A 48 -21.61 22.73 -6.82
N GLY A 49 -20.48 22.79 -6.09
CA GLY A 49 -20.24 21.97 -4.89
C GLY A 49 -20.04 20.46 -5.09
N ALA A 50 -20.09 19.94 -6.32
CA ALA A 50 -20.01 18.49 -6.60
C ALA A 50 -18.75 17.82 -6.03
N CYS A 51 -17.59 18.49 -6.14
CA CYS A 51 -16.32 17.99 -5.64
C CYS A 51 -16.28 17.84 -4.11
N LYS A 52 -16.96 18.73 -3.37
CA LYS A 52 -17.09 18.65 -1.91
C LYS A 52 -18.07 17.54 -1.51
N LYS A 53 -19.24 17.50 -2.16
CA LYS A 53 -20.30 16.52 -1.88
C LYS A 53 -19.85 15.08 -2.08
N ILE A 54 -19.02 14.81 -3.09
CA ILE A 54 -18.55 13.44 -3.37
C ILE A 54 -17.39 13.00 -2.45
N CYS A 55 -16.70 13.93 -1.79
CA CYS A 55 -15.49 13.62 -1.04
C CYS A 55 -15.81 12.68 0.14
N GLY A 56 -15.33 11.44 0.06
CA GLY A 56 -15.58 10.40 1.06
C GLY A 56 -14.56 10.32 2.19
N TYR A 57 -13.53 11.19 2.21
CA TYR A 57 -12.36 10.97 3.05
C TYR A 57 -12.69 10.87 4.56
N ASN A 58 -13.60 11.71 5.05
CA ASN A 58 -13.99 11.75 6.46
C ASN A 58 -15.37 11.11 6.72
N THR A 59 -15.78 10.12 5.92
CA THR A 59 -17.13 9.55 6.04
C THR A 59 -17.16 8.21 6.76
N ASP A 60 -18.20 7.98 7.56
CA ASP A 60 -18.32 6.81 8.44
C ASP A 60 -18.84 5.52 7.77
N SER A 61 -18.82 5.42 6.43
CA SER A 61 -19.28 4.21 5.71
C SER A 61 -18.26 3.08 5.86
N THR A 62 -18.25 2.51 7.05
CA THR A 62 -17.31 1.50 7.54
C THR A 62 -18.07 0.39 8.26
N ASN A 63 -17.50 -0.80 8.27
CA ASN A 63 -18.10 -2.01 8.80
C ASN A 63 -17.27 -2.57 9.95
N PHE A 64 -17.91 -3.19 10.93
CA PHE A 64 -17.20 -3.97 11.94
C PHE A 64 -16.68 -5.27 11.34
N ILE A 65 -15.55 -5.73 11.85
CA ILE A 65 -14.97 -7.02 11.46
C ILE A 65 -15.85 -8.12 12.03
N LYS A 66 -16.37 -9.00 11.17
CA LYS A 66 -17.23 -10.12 11.55
C LYS A 66 -16.43 -11.36 11.90
N ASN A 67 -15.37 -11.64 11.14
CA ASN A 67 -14.49 -12.79 11.36
C ASN A 67 -13.06 -12.46 10.95
N SER A 68 -12.09 -13.10 11.60
CA SER A 68 -10.66 -12.98 11.34
C SER A 68 -9.99 -14.33 11.23
N TYR A 69 -9.01 -14.42 10.32
CA TYR A 69 -8.27 -15.64 10.02
C TYR A 69 -6.78 -15.36 9.85
N ALA A 70 -5.95 -16.31 10.28
CA ALA A 70 -4.63 -16.52 9.69
C ALA A 70 -4.82 -17.27 8.37
N ALA A 71 -4.20 -16.83 7.29
CA ALA A 71 -4.47 -17.37 5.96
C ALA A 71 -3.24 -17.38 5.04
N VAL A 72 -3.16 -18.43 4.22
CA VAL A 72 -2.13 -18.65 3.21
C VAL A 72 -2.75 -19.23 1.94
N ASN A 73 -2.28 -18.75 0.79
CA ASN A 73 -2.61 -19.28 -0.53
C ASN A 73 -1.93 -20.64 -0.72
N THR A 74 -2.70 -21.66 -1.06
CA THR A 74 -2.22 -23.04 -1.26
C THR A 74 -1.52 -23.24 -2.61
N ASN A 75 -1.60 -22.27 -3.52
CA ASN A 75 -0.87 -22.29 -4.79
C ASN A 75 0.54 -21.69 -4.61
N ASP A 76 1.54 -22.57 -4.51
CA ASP A 76 2.94 -22.18 -4.29
C ASP A 76 3.50 -21.22 -5.34
N LYS A 77 3.19 -21.44 -6.63
CA LYS A 77 3.68 -20.58 -7.72
C LYS A 77 3.20 -19.13 -7.55
N VAL A 78 1.94 -18.97 -7.14
CA VAL A 78 1.34 -17.65 -6.88
C VAL A 78 1.83 -17.07 -5.55
N LEU A 79 2.00 -17.93 -4.53
CA LEU A 79 2.47 -17.54 -3.21
C LEU A 79 3.88 -16.95 -3.24
N GLN A 80 4.81 -17.52 -4.01
CA GLN A 80 6.19 -17.03 -4.08
C GLN A 80 6.32 -15.65 -4.74
N LYS A 81 5.36 -15.24 -5.57
CA LYS A 81 5.28 -13.89 -6.15
C LYS A 81 4.59 -12.87 -5.24
N SER A 82 4.04 -13.30 -4.11
CA SER A 82 3.27 -12.46 -3.17
C SER A 82 4.15 -11.90 -2.05
N ALA A 83 3.74 -10.80 -1.41
CA ALA A 83 4.51 -10.19 -0.31
C ALA A 83 4.33 -10.88 1.06
N SER A 84 3.24 -11.65 1.21
CA SER A 84 2.77 -12.28 2.44
C SER A 84 2.11 -13.63 2.09
N GLY A 85 1.10 -14.08 2.83
CA GLY A 85 0.30 -15.28 2.55
C GLY A 85 -0.44 -15.32 1.20
N GLY A 86 -0.42 -14.27 0.37
CA GLY A 86 -0.90 -14.36 -1.02
C GLY A 86 -2.44 -14.35 -1.20
N ILE A 87 -3.16 -13.73 -0.26
CA ILE A 87 -4.63 -13.73 -0.23
C ILE A 87 -5.25 -12.96 -1.40
N PHE A 88 -4.75 -11.75 -1.70
CA PHE A 88 -5.23 -10.97 -2.84
C PHE A 88 -5.12 -11.76 -4.15
N SER A 89 -3.95 -12.36 -4.40
CA SER A 89 -3.72 -13.10 -5.63
C SER A 89 -4.53 -14.40 -5.72
N ALA A 90 -4.79 -15.07 -4.58
CA ALA A 90 -5.70 -16.22 -4.57
C ALA A 90 -7.11 -15.83 -5.03
N ILE A 91 -7.68 -14.78 -4.45
CA ILE A 91 -9.02 -14.29 -4.79
C ILE A 91 -9.05 -13.78 -6.22
N ALA A 92 -8.09 -12.94 -6.61
CA ALA A 92 -8.00 -12.36 -7.94
C ALA A 92 -7.90 -13.43 -9.03
N GLN A 93 -7.09 -14.48 -8.82
CA GLN A 93 -6.97 -15.60 -9.75
C GLN A 93 -8.32 -16.30 -9.97
N SER A 94 -9.01 -16.67 -8.89
CA SER A 94 -10.34 -17.30 -9.01
C SER A 94 -11.39 -16.35 -9.59
N PHE A 95 -11.30 -15.04 -9.31
CA PHE A 95 -12.19 -14.02 -9.88
C PHE A 95 -12.03 -13.90 -11.41
N LEU A 96 -10.78 -13.85 -11.91
CA LEU A 96 -10.46 -13.78 -13.34
C LEU A 96 -10.96 -15.00 -14.11
N LYS A 97 -10.90 -16.21 -13.50
CA LYS A 97 -11.46 -17.44 -14.10
C LYS A 97 -12.96 -17.36 -14.39
N THR A 98 -13.68 -16.50 -13.66
CA THR A 98 -15.12 -16.26 -13.87
C THR A 98 -15.40 -15.15 -14.88
N GLN A 99 -14.41 -14.75 -15.69
CA GLN A 99 -14.48 -13.59 -16.61
C GLN A 99 -14.77 -12.25 -15.89
N GLY A 100 -14.49 -12.19 -14.58
CA GLY A 100 -14.50 -10.96 -13.80
C GLY A 100 -13.21 -10.18 -14.02
N LEU A 101 -13.26 -8.88 -13.73
CA LEU A 101 -12.15 -7.94 -13.93
C LEU A 101 -11.49 -7.63 -12.59
N VAL A 102 -10.17 -7.51 -12.55
CA VAL A 102 -9.44 -7.17 -11.31
C VAL A 102 -8.73 -5.84 -11.49
N CYS A 103 -8.96 -4.91 -10.56
CA CYS A 103 -8.29 -3.63 -10.49
C CYS A 103 -7.35 -3.59 -9.27
N GLY A 104 -6.07 -3.27 -9.50
CA GLY A 104 -5.07 -3.17 -8.45
C GLY A 104 -3.86 -2.36 -8.87
N ALA A 105 -2.93 -2.14 -7.93
CA ALA A 105 -1.75 -1.29 -8.15
C ALA A 105 -0.64 -2.01 -8.94
N GLU A 106 -0.24 -1.40 -10.05
CA GLU A 106 0.93 -1.74 -10.85
C GLU A 106 2.07 -0.73 -10.57
N MET A 107 3.32 -1.19 -10.69
CA MET A 107 4.50 -0.32 -10.68
C MET A 107 5.38 -0.63 -11.89
N LEU A 108 5.59 0.36 -12.73
CA LEU A 108 6.41 0.27 -13.95
C LEU A 108 7.59 1.24 -13.83
N ILE A 109 8.76 0.81 -14.29
CA ILE A 109 9.93 1.68 -14.43
C ILE A 109 10.16 1.92 -15.92
N CYS A 110 9.88 3.13 -16.36
CA CYS A 110 9.99 3.58 -17.75
C CYS A 110 11.19 4.53 -17.86
N GLY A 111 12.34 3.99 -18.29
CA GLY A 111 13.59 4.75 -18.39
C GLY A 111 14.02 5.30 -17.03
N ASN A 112 13.93 6.63 -16.86
CA ASN A 112 14.34 7.32 -15.63
C ASN A 112 13.18 7.62 -14.67
N ARG A 113 11.97 7.12 -14.92
CA ARG A 113 10.81 7.40 -14.07
C ARG A 113 10.05 6.13 -13.74
N THR A 114 9.59 6.07 -12.50
CA THR A 114 8.64 5.07 -12.03
C THR A 114 7.25 5.67 -12.10
N GLU A 115 6.32 4.87 -12.60
CA GLU A 115 4.89 5.09 -12.49
C GLU A 115 4.30 4.06 -11.53
N VAL A 116 3.40 4.51 -10.66
CA VAL A 116 2.60 3.63 -9.82
C VAL A 116 1.15 4.04 -10.01
N LYS A 117 0.36 3.16 -10.60
CA LYS A 117 -1.05 3.41 -10.93
C LYS A 117 -1.88 2.15 -10.76
N HIS A 118 -3.16 2.31 -10.48
CA HIS A 118 -4.07 1.18 -10.60
C HIS A 118 -4.39 0.92 -12.06
N VAL A 119 -4.50 -0.36 -12.41
CA VAL A 119 -4.89 -0.83 -13.74
C VAL A 119 -5.91 -1.94 -13.58
N LEU A 120 -6.76 -2.08 -14.59
CA LEU A 120 -7.71 -3.17 -14.72
C LEU A 120 -7.07 -4.27 -15.56
N ILE A 121 -7.18 -5.52 -15.11
CA ILE A 121 -6.72 -6.71 -15.84
C ILE A 121 -7.89 -7.65 -16.08
N GLU A 122 -7.82 -8.39 -17.19
CA GLU A 122 -8.91 -9.30 -17.62
C GLU A 122 -8.44 -10.76 -17.70
N SER A 123 -7.13 -11.01 -17.54
CA SER A 123 -6.55 -12.33 -17.66
C SER A 123 -5.57 -12.68 -16.53
N GLU A 124 -5.45 -13.98 -16.24
CA GLU A 124 -4.55 -14.48 -15.19
C GLU A 124 -3.06 -14.21 -15.50
N SER A 125 -2.68 -14.18 -16.79
CA SER A 125 -1.29 -13.91 -17.21
C SER A 125 -0.83 -12.50 -16.80
N GLU A 126 -1.76 -11.58 -16.58
CA GLU A 126 -1.51 -10.21 -16.14
C GLU A 126 -1.43 -10.05 -14.63
N LEU A 127 -1.82 -11.06 -13.84
CA LEU A 127 -1.95 -10.97 -12.38
C LEU A 127 -0.65 -10.54 -11.69
N GLU A 128 0.51 -10.97 -12.21
CA GLU A 128 1.82 -10.61 -11.64
C GLU A 128 2.04 -9.09 -11.60
N ARG A 129 1.43 -8.33 -12.53
CA ARG A 129 1.50 -6.85 -12.58
C ARG A 129 0.96 -6.24 -11.29
N LEU A 130 -0.07 -6.87 -10.71
CA LEU A 130 -0.75 -6.41 -9.50
C LEU A 130 -0.14 -6.97 -8.21
N GLN A 131 0.69 -8.01 -8.28
CA GLN A 131 1.27 -8.66 -7.11
C GLN A 131 2.42 -7.87 -6.45
N GLY A 132 2.71 -8.22 -5.21
CA GLY A 132 3.77 -7.59 -4.41
C GLY A 132 3.35 -6.26 -3.79
N SER A 133 4.10 -5.82 -2.78
CA SER A 133 3.85 -4.53 -2.12
C SER A 133 4.41 -3.38 -2.95
N LYS A 134 3.69 -2.26 -2.99
CA LYS A 134 4.18 -0.98 -3.52
C LYS A 134 4.06 0.06 -2.40
N TYR A 135 5.18 0.40 -1.77
CA TYR A 135 5.22 1.34 -0.64
C TYR A 135 5.30 2.79 -1.11
N VAL A 136 4.45 3.15 -2.08
CA VAL A 136 4.39 4.44 -2.77
C VAL A 136 2.92 4.71 -3.07
N GLN A 137 2.48 5.97 -3.04
CA GLN A 137 1.12 6.29 -3.46
C GLN A 137 0.91 5.96 -4.95
N SER A 138 -0.11 5.15 -5.25
CA SER A 138 -0.54 4.88 -6.62
C SER A 138 -1.60 5.89 -7.09
N ASP A 139 -1.58 6.25 -8.35
CA ASP A 139 -2.66 6.99 -9.02
C ASP A 139 -3.87 6.06 -9.29
N ILE A 140 -5.09 6.56 -9.09
CA ILE A 140 -6.34 5.82 -9.37
C ILE A 140 -7.29 6.61 -10.27
N LYS A 141 -6.88 7.78 -10.78
CA LYS A 141 -7.76 8.69 -11.53
C LYS A 141 -8.47 7.99 -12.69
N ASP A 142 -7.71 7.28 -13.52
CA ASP A 142 -8.24 6.62 -14.71
C ASP A 142 -9.15 5.43 -14.38
N CYS A 143 -9.01 4.87 -13.18
CA CYS A 143 -9.83 3.73 -12.74
C CYS A 143 -11.28 4.11 -12.43
N PHE A 144 -11.57 5.37 -12.08
CA PHE A 144 -12.93 5.77 -11.74
C PHE A 144 -13.89 5.58 -12.94
N GLU A 145 -13.51 6.12 -14.09
CA GLU A 145 -14.32 6.06 -15.30
C GLU A 145 -14.36 4.64 -15.87
N GLU A 146 -13.20 3.99 -15.94
CA GLU A 146 -13.09 2.61 -16.46
C GLU A 146 -13.95 1.63 -15.64
N ILE A 147 -13.88 1.67 -14.30
CA ILE A 147 -14.68 0.77 -13.46
C ILE A 147 -16.18 1.04 -13.66
N ILE A 148 -16.60 2.31 -13.73
CA ILE A 148 -18.02 2.64 -13.97
C ILE A 148 -18.48 2.13 -15.34
N LEU A 149 -17.66 2.27 -16.38
CA LEU A 149 -17.96 1.77 -17.71
C LEU A 149 -18.20 0.26 -17.68
N ARG A 150 -17.27 -0.51 -17.10
CA ARG A 150 -17.38 -1.98 -17.04
C ARG A 150 -18.55 -2.46 -16.17
N LEU A 151 -18.84 -1.76 -15.07
CA LEU A 151 -20.01 -2.07 -14.25
C LEU A 151 -21.33 -1.82 -15.00
N LYS A 152 -21.42 -0.79 -15.86
CA LYS A 152 -22.58 -0.53 -16.71
C LYS A 152 -22.77 -1.61 -17.79
N GLU A 153 -21.70 -2.23 -18.25
CA GLU A 153 -21.71 -3.39 -19.15
C GLU A 153 -22.13 -4.69 -18.43
N GLY A 154 -22.41 -4.64 -17.12
CA GLY A 154 -22.77 -5.81 -16.32
C GLY A 154 -21.59 -6.67 -15.89
N LYS A 155 -20.34 -6.20 -16.08
CA LYS A 155 -19.15 -6.94 -15.64
C LYS A 155 -18.99 -6.87 -14.13
N LYS A 156 -18.52 -7.97 -13.54
CA LYS A 156 -18.06 -7.99 -12.14
C LYS A 156 -16.65 -7.43 -12.05
N VAL A 157 -16.41 -6.57 -11.06
CA VAL A 157 -15.11 -5.91 -10.84
C VAL A 157 -14.66 -6.14 -9.40
N LEU A 158 -13.45 -6.66 -9.21
CA LEU A 158 -12.75 -6.73 -7.94
C LEU A 158 -11.74 -5.58 -7.84
N PHE A 159 -11.97 -4.61 -6.97
CA PHE A 159 -11.03 -3.53 -6.69
C PHE A 159 -10.23 -3.82 -5.42
N SER A 160 -8.89 -3.69 -5.50
CA SER A 160 -8.00 -3.80 -4.34
C SER A 160 -7.15 -2.55 -4.20
N GLY A 161 -7.13 -1.95 -3.01
CA GLY A 161 -6.34 -0.75 -2.74
C GLY A 161 -6.16 -0.44 -1.25
N THR A 162 -5.64 0.75 -0.97
CA THR A 162 -5.66 1.30 0.40
C THR A 162 -7.10 1.66 0.82
N PRO A 163 -7.43 1.69 2.12
CA PRO A 163 -8.79 1.98 2.57
C PRO A 163 -9.37 3.31 2.03
N CYS A 164 -8.54 4.35 1.89
CA CYS A 164 -8.97 5.62 1.33
C CYS A 164 -9.24 5.56 -0.18
N GLN A 165 -8.56 4.68 -0.92
CA GLN A 165 -8.84 4.42 -2.34
C GLN A 165 -10.12 3.60 -2.50
N VAL A 166 -10.32 2.58 -1.68
CA VAL A 166 -11.57 1.80 -1.64
C VAL A 166 -12.76 2.72 -1.33
N ALA A 167 -12.63 3.60 -0.35
CA ALA A 167 -13.66 4.60 -0.04
C ALA A 167 -13.95 5.53 -1.22
N ALA A 168 -12.93 5.94 -1.98
CA ALA A 168 -13.10 6.76 -3.16
C ALA A 168 -13.86 6.03 -4.29
N ILE A 169 -13.53 4.77 -4.57
CA ILE A 169 -14.24 3.94 -5.57
C ILE A 169 -15.69 3.72 -5.16
N LYS A 170 -15.94 3.34 -3.88
CA LYS A 170 -17.29 3.17 -3.33
C LYS A 170 -18.14 4.44 -3.47
N ARG A 171 -17.55 5.61 -3.24
CA ARG A 171 -18.24 6.90 -3.42
C ARG A 171 -18.48 7.23 -4.88
N CYS A 172 -17.54 6.88 -5.76
CA CYS A 172 -17.64 7.14 -7.20
C CYS A 172 -18.88 6.46 -7.81
N THR A 173 -19.21 5.24 -7.39
CA THR A 173 -20.41 4.53 -7.87
C THR A 173 -21.72 5.06 -7.28
N ARG A 174 -21.67 5.87 -6.22
CA ARG A 174 -22.84 6.42 -5.51
C ARG A 174 -23.83 5.34 -5.04
N GLY A 175 -23.30 4.18 -4.60
CA GLY A 175 -24.11 3.03 -4.19
C GLY A 175 -24.77 2.27 -5.33
N LYS A 176 -24.44 2.59 -6.59
CA LYS A 176 -24.86 1.79 -7.75
C LYS A 176 -23.91 0.61 -7.92
N PHE A 177 -24.42 -0.46 -8.54
CA PHE A 177 -23.67 -1.65 -8.90
C PHE A 177 -23.05 -2.41 -7.71
N GLU A 178 -23.64 -2.27 -6.52
CA GLU A 178 -23.12 -2.91 -5.30
C GLU A 178 -23.06 -4.43 -5.41
N GLU A 179 -23.86 -5.07 -6.25
CA GLU A 179 -23.78 -6.51 -6.52
C GLU A 179 -22.53 -6.89 -7.33
N ASN A 180 -22.13 -6.05 -8.29
CA ASN A 180 -21.05 -6.32 -9.23
C ASN A 180 -19.68 -5.76 -8.83
N LEU A 181 -19.62 -4.84 -7.86
CA LEU A 181 -18.36 -4.26 -7.36
C LEU A 181 -17.91 -4.91 -6.04
N PHE A 182 -16.80 -5.63 -6.08
CA PHE A 182 -16.19 -6.29 -4.93
C PHE A 182 -14.96 -5.52 -4.47
N MET A 183 -14.74 -5.40 -3.17
CA MET A 183 -13.68 -4.53 -2.63
C MET A 183 -12.80 -5.22 -1.60
N ILE A 184 -11.49 -5.14 -1.79
CA ILE A 184 -10.48 -5.55 -0.82
C ILE A 184 -9.68 -4.32 -0.41
N ASP A 185 -9.67 -4.01 0.88
CA ASP A 185 -8.72 -3.03 1.43
C ASP A 185 -7.54 -3.71 2.14
N ILE A 186 -6.42 -3.01 2.23
CA ILE A 186 -5.24 -3.48 2.95
C ILE A 186 -5.09 -2.78 4.30
N ILE A 187 -4.44 -3.44 5.27
CA ILE A 187 -3.85 -2.75 6.42
C ILE A 187 -2.75 -1.81 5.90
N CYS A 188 -2.96 -0.50 6.01
CA CYS A 188 -2.11 0.52 5.42
C CYS A 188 -1.47 1.40 6.50
N HIS A 189 -0.13 1.55 6.46
CA HIS A 189 0.63 2.43 7.36
C HIS A 189 0.62 3.89 6.91
N GLY A 190 0.55 4.11 5.60
CA GLY A 190 0.72 5.41 4.97
C GLY A 190 1.49 5.27 3.66
N VAL A 191 1.55 6.36 2.90
CA VAL A 191 2.17 6.38 1.58
C VAL A 191 3.09 7.58 1.41
N PRO A 192 4.35 7.38 0.96
CA PRO A 192 5.20 8.44 0.45
C PRO A 192 4.79 8.89 -0.95
N SER A 193 5.30 10.05 -1.37
CA SER A 193 5.05 10.58 -2.71
C SER A 193 5.85 9.81 -3.78
N LEU A 194 5.27 9.71 -4.99
CA LEU A 194 5.94 9.10 -6.14
C LEU A 194 7.21 9.88 -6.53
N LYS A 195 7.20 11.21 -6.40
CA LYS A 195 8.38 12.05 -6.65
C LYS A 195 9.53 11.70 -5.70
N PHE A 196 9.25 11.54 -4.40
CA PHE A 196 10.26 11.20 -3.41
C PHE A 196 10.89 9.82 -3.69
N PHE A 197 10.08 8.84 -4.13
CA PHE A 197 10.58 7.53 -4.55
C PHE A 197 11.40 7.58 -5.85
N ASN A 198 10.97 8.35 -6.84
CA ASN A 198 11.73 8.54 -8.07
C ASN A 198 13.09 9.16 -7.81
N ASP A 199 13.17 10.20 -6.96
CA ASP A 199 14.44 10.83 -6.63
C ASP A 199 15.37 9.88 -5.84
N TYR A 200 14.81 9.01 -4.99
CA TYR A 200 15.55 7.91 -4.35
C TYR A 200 16.18 6.96 -5.39
N LEU A 201 15.37 6.48 -6.35
CA LEU A 201 15.84 5.57 -7.39
C LEU A 201 16.92 6.21 -8.27
N GLN A 202 16.82 7.51 -8.56
CA GLN A 202 17.86 8.23 -9.27
C GLN A 202 19.19 8.24 -8.52
N VAL A 203 19.17 8.46 -7.21
CA VAL A 203 20.38 8.40 -6.39
C VAL A 203 20.97 6.97 -6.36
N GLU A 204 20.12 5.94 -6.24
CA GLU A 204 20.59 4.55 -6.27
C GLU A 204 21.13 4.14 -7.64
N LYS A 205 20.53 4.60 -8.75
CA LYS A 205 21.05 4.42 -10.13
C LYS A 205 22.47 4.95 -10.25
N THR A 206 22.72 6.20 -9.82
CA THR A 206 24.07 6.79 -9.84
C THR A 206 25.04 6.03 -8.95
N LYS A 207 24.65 5.73 -7.70
CA LYS A 207 25.50 5.07 -6.70
C LYS A 207 25.90 3.64 -7.13
N LYS A 208 24.97 2.90 -7.72
CA LYS A 208 25.18 1.52 -8.17
C LYS A 208 25.76 1.43 -9.58
N LYS A 209 25.77 2.55 -10.33
CA LYS A 209 26.11 2.59 -11.77
C LYS A 209 25.29 1.56 -12.55
N MET A 210 23.99 1.53 -12.28
CA MET A 210 23.07 0.50 -12.76
C MET A 210 21.81 1.15 -13.34
N ASP A 211 21.41 0.73 -14.53
CA ASP A 211 20.12 1.10 -15.10
C ASP A 211 19.02 0.24 -14.48
N ILE A 212 18.26 0.84 -13.56
CA ILE A 212 17.25 0.14 -12.77
C ILE A 212 16.03 -0.14 -13.64
N GLN A 213 15.64 -1.41 -13.73
CA GLN A 213 14.47 -1.85 -14.50
C GLN A 213 13.33 -2.36 -13.60
N LYS A 214 13.65 -2.84 -12.40
CA LYS A 214 12.64 -3.33 -11.45
C LYS A 214 13.06 -3.03 -10.01
N PHE A 215 12.10 -2.64 -9.20
CA PHE A 215 12.24 -2.57 -7.74
C PHE A 215 11.20 -3.47 -7.11
N ILE A 216 11.60 -4.35 -6.19
CA ILE A 216 10.73 -5.33 -5.54
C ILE A 216 10.78 -5.07 -4.05
N PHE A 217 9.70 -4.54 -3.48
CA PHE A 217 9.53 -4.52 -2.03
C PHE A 217 9.17 -5.93 -1.55
N ARG A 218 9.69 -6.33 -0.39
CA ARG A 218 9.34 -7.60 0.27
C ARG A 218 9.61 -8.81 -0.61
N ASP A 219 10.80 -8.86 -1.21
CA ASP A 219 11.19 -9.93 -2.12
C ASP A 219 11.33 -11.26 -1.38
N LYS A 220 10.42 -12.19 -1.67
CA LYS A 220 10.32 -13.49 -1.02
C LYS A 220 11.50 -14.42 -1.29
N LYS A 221 12.37 -14.13 -2.25
CA LYS A 221 13.61 -14.92 -2.40
C LYS A 221 14.49 -14.88 -1.14
N TYR A 222 14.29 -13.90 -0.26
CA TYR A 222 14.96 -13.78 1.03
C TYR A 222 14.12 -14.25 2.22
N GLY A 223 13.01 -14.96 1.97
CA GLY A 223 11.99 -15.32 2.95
C GLY A 223 11.00 -14.20 3.25
N TRP A 224 9.94 -14.50 4.01
CA TRP A 224 9.00 -13.48 4.48
C TRP A 224 9.68 -12.50 5.43
N GLY A 225 9.70 -11.22 5.04
CA GLY A 225 10.31 -10.16 5.84
C GLY A 225 10.58 -8.90 5.04
N LYS A 226 11.28 -7.95 5.65
CA LYS A 226 11.43 -6.57 5.13
C LYS A 226 12.65 -6.40 4.21
N LYS A 227 13.04 -7.43 3.46
CA LYS A 227 14.10 -7.35 2.45
C LYS A 227 13.46 -7.12 1.08
N GLY A 228 14.14 -6.42 0.19
CA GLY A 228 13.69 -6.16 -1.17
C GLY A 228 14.82 -6.36 -2.16
N SER A 229 14.54 -6.11 -3.42
CA SER A 229 15.51 -6.20 -4.50
C SER A 229 15.44 -5.01 -5.42
N ILE A 230 16.58 -4.70 -6.04
CA ILE A 230 16.66 -3.81 -7.18
C ILE A 230 17.31 -4.58 -8.32
N CYS A 231 16.64 -4.65 -9.45
CA CYS A 231 17.10 -5.36 -10.64
C CYS A 231 17.37 -4.37 -11.75
N GLY A 232 18.43 -4.58 -12.52
CA GLY A 232 18.80 -3.68 -13.59
C GLY A 232 20.02 -4.14 -14.38
N ILE A 233 20.47 -3.30 -15.32
CA ILE A 233 21.64 -3.57 -16.15
C ILE A 233 22.86 -2.81 -15.60
N LYS A 234 23.96 -3.53 -15.39
CA LYS A 234 25.24 -2.99 -14.92
C LYS A 234 26.37 -3.53 -15.80
N LYS A 235 27.03 -2.64 -16.55
CA LYS A 235 28.07 -3.01 -17.53
C LYS A 235 27.61 -4.10 -18.52
N GLY A 236 26.40 -3.96 -19.05
CA GLY A 236 25.82 -4.91 -20.01
C GLY A 236 25.20 -6.18 -19.40
N ASN A 237 25.40 -6.45 -18.10
CA ASN A 237 24.87 -7.64 -17.44
C ASN A 237 23.63 -7.33 -16.61
N THR A 238 22.67 -8.24 -16.61
CA THR A 238 21.52 -8.20 -15.68
C THR A 238 22.01 -8.53 -14.28
N VAL A 239 21.76 -7.64 -13.32
CA VAL A 239 22.16 -7.77 -11.93
C VAL A 239 20.94 -7.57 -11.04
N THR A 240 20.87 -8.35 -9.96
CA THR A 240 19.92 -8.12 -8.87
C THR A 240 20.67 -7.87 -7.57
N GLU A 241 20.48 -6.72 -6.95
CA GLU A 241 21.10 -6.36 -5.67
C GLU A 241 20.06 -6.33 -4.53
N LEU A 242 20.45 -6.79 -3.33
CA LEU A 242 19.62 -6.75 -2.13
C LEU A 242 19.37 -5.29 -1.69
N VAL A 243 18.12 -5.00 -1.34
CA VAL A 243 17.72 -3.78 -0.62
C VAL A 243 17.30 -4.16 0.79
N ASN A 244 18.09 -3.77 1.80
CA ASN A 244 17.74 -4.01 3.20
C ASN A 244 16.99 -2.80 3.78
N SER A 245 15.83 -3.06 4.41
CA SER A 245 14.98 -2.01 5.00
C SER A 245 15.65 -1.16 6.07
N ARG A 246 16.74 -1.62 6.70
CA ARG A 246 17.49 -0.85 7.70
C ARG A 246 18.71 -0.13 7.12
N THR A 247 19.08 -0.33 5.86
CA THR A 247 20.22 0.37 5.23
C THR A 247 19.85 1.17 3.98
N SER A 248 18.68 0.94 3.40
CA SER A 248 18.06 1.85 2.41
C SER A 248 17.38 3.00 3.12
N SER A 249 17.71 4.25 2.76
CA SER A 249 17.07 5.44 3.33
C SER A 249 15.57 5.43 3.12
N TYR A 250 15.12 5.25 1.88
CA TYR A 250 13.70 5.26 1.54
C TYR A 250 12.93 4.22 2.35
N TYR A 251 13.42 2.99 2.34
CA TYR A 251 12.71 1.88 2.96
C TYR A 251 12.71 1.99 4.49
N SER A 252 13.80 2.49 5.08
CA SER A 252 13.89 2.74 6.52
C SER A 252 12.96 3.86 6.95
N LEU A 253 12.97 4.99 6.25
CA LEU A 253 12.11 6.13 6.52
C LEU A 253 10.63 5.80 6.32
N PHE A 254 10.30 4.97 5.32
CA PHE A 254 8.95 4.41 5.15
C PHE A 254 8.55 3.57 6.37
N ASN A 255 9.40 2.61 6.78
CA ASN A 255 9.09 1.74 7.92
C ASN A 255 9.00 2.49 9.25
N ASP A 256 9.79 3.56 9.41
CA ASP A 256 9.81 4.40 10.60
C ASP A 256 8.68 5.46 10.56
N GLY A 257 7.90 5.55 9.47
CA GLY A 257 6.75 6.44 9.35
C GLY A 257 7.10 7.92 9.17
N GLU A 258 8.27 8.24 8.63
CA GLU A 258 8.79 9.62 8.60
C GLU A 258 8.52 10.36 7.27
N VAL A 259 7.99 9.66 6.25
CA VAL A 259 7.86 10.20 4.89
C VAL A 259 6.46 10.03 4.29
N PHE A 260 5.44 9.81 5.12
CA PHE A 260 4.07 9.70 4.65
C PHE A 260 3.43 11.05 4.35
N ARG A 261 2.37 10.99 3.53
CA ARG A 261 1.43 12.10 3.27
C ARG A 261 0.85 12.62 4.59
N ASP A 262 0.61 13.93 4.66
CA ASP A 262 0.11 14.59 5.88
C ASP A 262 -1.17 13.94 6.44
N CYS A 263 -2.10 13.57 5.56
CA CYS A 263 -3.34 12.93 5.96
C CYS A 263 -3.15 11.51 6.55
N CYS A 264 -2.04 10.82 6.25
CA CYS A 264 -1.78 9.48 6.79
C CYS A 264 -1.58 9.49 8.31
N TYR A 265 -1.11 10.61 8.89
CA TYR A 265 -0.90 10.76 10.33
C TYR A 265 -2.19 11.10 11.10
N LYS A 266 -3.27 11.40 10.38
CA LYS A 266 -4.61 11.64 10.91
C LYS A 266 -5.65 10.81 10.15
N CYS A 267 -5.23 9.65 9.65
CA CYS A 267 -6.03 8.87 8.72
C CYS A 267 -7.31 8.37 9.40
N PRO A 268 -8.51 8.72 8.92
CA PRO A 268 -9.76 8.26 9.51
C PRO A 268 -9.99 6.76 9.27
N PHE A 269 -9.23 6.14 8.37
CA PHE A 269 -9.32 4.70 8.08
C PHE A 269 -8.30 3.86 8.86
N ALA A 270 -7.40 4.48 9.62
CA ALA A 270 -6.51 3.77 10.52
C ALA A 270 -7.24 3.51 11.84
N GLN A 271 -8.24 2.64 11.77
CA GLN A 271 -9.17 2.27 12.83
C GLN A 271 -9.66 0.83 12.63
N GLU A 272 -10.47 0.34 13.56
CA GLU A 272 -10.98 -1.03 13.57
C GLU A 272 -12.03 -1.25 12.48
N LYS A 273 -12.90 -0.26 12.25
CA LYS A 273 -13.93 -0.37 11.21
C LYS A 273 -13.30 -0.29 9.81
N ARG A 274 -13.78 -1.13 8.91
CA ARG A 274 -13.17 -1.37 7.58
C ARG A 274 -14.08 -0.94 6.44
N VAL A 275 -13.51 -0.58 5.29
CA VAL A 275 -14.27 -0.01 4.16
C VAL A 275 -14.63 -1.08 3.13
N GLY A 276 -13.67 -1.94 2.80
CA GLY A 276 -13.83 -3.03 1.85
C GLY A 276 -14.65 -4.19 2.40
N ASP A 277 -15.05 -5.09 1.51
CA ASP A 277 -15.77 -6.33 1.86
C ASP A 277 -14.86 -7.29 2.65
N LEU A 278 -13.58 -7.33 2.24
CA LEU A 278 -12.50 -7.96 2.99
C LEU A 278 -11.41 -6.95 3.30
N THR A 279 -10.71 -7.19 4.41
CA THR A 279 -9.41 -6.56 4.71
C THR A 279 -8.33 -7.62 4.76
N ILE A 280 -7.17 -7.32 4.18
CA ILE A 280 -6.00 -8.21 4.23
C ILE A 280 -4.74 -7.48 4.71
N GLY A 281 -3.81 -8.21 5.28
CA GLY A 281 -2.50 -7.68 5.67
C GLY A 281 -1.53 -8.77 6.06
N ASP A 282 -0.29 -8.39 6.41
CA ASP A 282 0.65 -9.29 7.06
C ASP A 282 0.14 -9.62 8.48
N TYR A 283 0.13 -10.90 8.87
CA TYR A 283 -0.10 -11.26 10.26
C TYR A 283 1.20 -11.12 11.06
N TRP A 284 1.67 -9.89 11.24
CA TRP A 284 2.89 -9.63 11.98
C TRP A 284 2.81 -10.14 13.43
N GLY A 285 3.79 -10.97 13.81
CA GLY A 285 3.85 -11.57 15.15
C GLY A 285 2.99 -12.82 15.32
N VAL A 286 2.47 -13.41 14.23
CA VAL A 286 1.71 -14.67 14.26
C VAL A 286 2.42 -15.76 15.06
N GLU A 287 3.75 -15.86 14.95
CA GLU A 287 4.53 -16.86 15.67
C GLU A 287 4.52 -16.69 17.19
N LYS A 288 4.18 -15.49 17.67
CA LYS A 288 4.15 -15.15 19.09
C LYS A 288 2.73 -15.17 19.66
N PHE A 289 1.76 -14.65 18.89
CA PHE A 289 0.40 -14.43 19.39
C PHE A 289 -0.58 -15.53 18.99
N SER A 290 -0.27 -16.27 17.92
CA SER A 290 -1.01 -17.46 17.50
C SER A 290 -0.04 -18.60 17.15
N PRO A 291 0.87 -18.99 18.06
CA PRO A 291 1.88 -20.02 17.79
C PRO A 291 1.27 -21.35 17.31
N GLU A 292 0.04 -21.66 17.72
CA GLU A 292 -0.73 -22.85 17.37
C GLU A 292 -0.94 -23.04 15.86
N VAL A 293 -0.91 -21.96 15.07
CA VAL A 293 -1.11 -22.06 13.61
C VAL A 293 0.19 -22.32 12.85
N MET A 294 1.34 -22.29 13.53
CA MET A 294 2.66 -22.39 12.92
C MET A 294 3.15 -23.84 12.86
N GLU A 295 3.81 -24.22 11.76
CA GLU A 295 4.42 -25.55 11.56
C GLU A 295 5.33 -25.97 12.73
N GLU A 296 6.07 -25.01 13.29
CA GLU A 296 6.98 -25.19 14.44
C GLU A 296 6.27 -25.73 15.69
N ASN A 297 4.94 -25.55 15.79
CA ASN A 297 4.10 -26.02 16.89
C ASN A 297 2.98 -26.97 16.39
N GLY A 298 3.16 -27.62 15.24
CA GLY A 298 2.20 -28.59 14.69
C GLY A 298 1.03 -27.97 13.89
N GLY A 299 1.08 -26.67 13.60
CA GLY A 299 0.11 -25.99 12.74
C GLY A 299 0.44 -26.07 11.24
N ASP A 300 -0.38 -25.40 10.43
CA ASP A 300 -0.33 -25.49 8.96
C ASP A 300 0.59 -24.47 8.27
N PHE A 301 1.08 -23.46 9.00
CA PHE A 301 1.69 -22.30 8.36
C PHE A 301 3.19 -22.17 8.60
N SER A 302 3.91 -22.02 7.48
CA SER A 302 5.34 -21.79 7.47
C SER A 302 5.70 -20.31 7.61
N LYS A 303 6.58 -20.00 8.57
CA LYS A 303 7.16 -18.65 8.73
C LYS A 303 7.86 -18.17 7.46
N LYS A 304 8.52 -19.07 6.73
CA LYS A 304 9.26 -18.75 5.49
C LYS A 304 8.32 -18.24 4.39
N ASN A 305 7.15 -18.86 4.27
CA ASN A 305 6.15 -18.55 3.26
C ASN A 305 5.36 -17.28 3.58
N GLY A 306 5.27 -16.95 4.87
CA GLY A 306 4.57 -15.79 5.38
C GLY A 306 3.08 -16.01 5.51
N VAL A 307 2.49 -15.40 6.54
CA VAL A 307 1.08 -15.57 6.89
C VAL A 307 0.38 -14.24 6.78
N SER A 308 -0.77 -14.23 6.11
CA SER A 308 -1.62 -13.04 6.07
C SER A 308 -2.70 -13.12 7.14
N CYS A 309 -3.10 -11.97 7.66
CA CYS A 309 -4.40 -11.85 8.31
C CYS A 309 -5.45 -11.54 7.24
N LEU A 310 -6.60 -12.20 7.35
CA LEU A 310 -7.76 -12.02 6.49
C LEU A 310 -8.97 -11.73 7.37
N MET A 311 -9.64 -10.61 7.13
CA MET A 311 -10.81 -10.15 7.87
C MET A 311 -12.01 -10.04 6.94
N ILE A 312 -13.16 -10.56 7.37
CA ILE A 312 -14.45 -10.42 6.70
C ILE A 312 -15.19 -9.25 7.34
N ASN A 313 -15.59 -8.27 6.54
CA ASN A 313 -16.21 -7.05 7.03
C ASN A 313 -17.70 -6.95 6.68
N THR A 314 -18.12 -7.55 5.55
CA THR A 314 -19.50 -7.53 5.06
C THR A 314 -20.01 -8.93 4.76
N ASP A 315 -21.33 -9.12 4.63
CA ASP A 315 -21.88 -10.40 4.16
C ASP A 315 -21.44 -10.70 2.73
N LYS A 316 -21.35 -9.66 1.89
CA LYS A 316 -20.72 -9.74 0.57
C LYS A 316 -19.27 -10.22 0.64
N GLY A 317 -18.50 -9.82 1.65
CA GLY A 317 -17.14 -10.33 1.87
C GLY A 317 -17.11 -11.82 2.21
N LYS A 318 -18.09 -12.29 2.99
CA LYS A 318 -18.26 -13.72 3.30
C LYS A 318 -18.58 -14.52 2.04
N GLU A 319 -19.50 -14.02 1.22
CA GLU A 319 -19.85 -14.61 -0.08
C GLU A 319 -18.66 -14.60 -1.04
N MET A 320 -17.94 -13.48 -1.14
CA MET A 320 -16.74 -13.37 -1.96
C MET A 320 -15.69 -14.41 -1.56
N LEU A 321 -15.44 -14.60 -0.26
CA LEU A 321 -14.49 -15.59 0.22
C LEU A 321 -14.98 -17.03 -0.03
N ALA A 322 -16.29 -17.29 0.02
CA ALA A 322 -16.85 -18.59 -0.31
C ALA A 322 -16.70 -18.92 -1.81
N CYS A 323 -16.98 -17.95 -2.69
CA CYS A 323 -16.94 -18.13 -4.13
C CYS A 323 -15.53 -18.15 -4.71
N TYR A 324 -14.62 -17.34 -4.17
CA TYR A 324 -13.30 -17.08 -4.78
C TYR A 324 -12.12 -17.46 -3.88
N GLY A 325 -12.38 -18.05 -2.71
CA GLY A 325 -11.37 -18.41 -1.73
C GLY A 325 -10.93 -19.88 -1.74
N GLU A 326 -11.21 -20.63 -2.81
CA GLU A 326 -10.92 -22.07 -2.92
C GLU A 326 -9.44 -22.41 -2.64
N ASN A 327 -8.52 -21.53 -3.06
CA ASN A 327 -7.07 -21.70 -2.90
C ASN A 327 -6.53 -21.05 -1.62
N ILE A 328 -7.39 -20.79 -0.62
CA ILE A 328 -7.00 -20.18 0.65
C ILE A 328 -7.18 -21.19 1.78
N ARG A 329 -6.06 -21.65 2.34
CA ARG A 329 -6.07 -22.29 3.66
C ARG A 329 -6.17 -21.20 4.71
N LYS A 330 -7.14 -21.31 5.61
CA LYS A 330 -7.41 -20.33 6.66
C LYS A 330 -7.76 -20.99 7.99
N ILE A 331 -7.24 -20.44 9.08
CA ILE A 331 -7.51 -20.88 10.45
C ILE A 331 -8.10 -19.68 11.21
N PRO A 332 -9.25 -19.84 11.91
CA PRO A 332 -9.83 -18.75 12.70
C PRO A 332 -8.86 -18.26 13.77
N VAL A 333 -8.79 -16.95 13.96
CA VAL A 333 -7.98 -16.31 15.00
C VAL A 333 -8.71 -15.12 15.60
N ASP A 334 -8.37 -14.76 16.83
CA ASP A 334 -8.87 -13.55 17.48
C ASP A 334 -8.30 -12.30 16.80
N ILE A 335 -9.17 -11.33 16.50
CA ILE A 335 -8.80 -10.05 15.93
C ILE A 335 -7.89 -9.24 16.88
N GLU A 336 -8.07 -9.39 18.19
CA GLU A 336 -7.23 -8.70 19.17
C GLU A 336 -5.77 -9.13 19.04
N LYS A 337 -5.50 -10.41 18.75
CA LYS A 337 -4.14 -10.91 18.49
C LYS A 337 -3.52 -10.28 17.23
N ILE A 338 -4.30 -10.04 16.18
CA ILE A 338 -3.83 -9.38 14.94
C ILE A 338 -3.48 -7.91 15.22
N LYS A 339 -4.30 -7.23 16.02
CA LYS A 339 -4.20 -5.80 16.34
C LYS A 339 -2.94 -5.42 17.13
N ILE A 340 -2.33 -6.37 17.87
CA ILE A 340 -1.15 -6.12 18.72
C ILE A 340 0.00 -5.49 17.93
N ILE A 341 0.34 -6.02 16.76
CA ILE A 341 1.43 -5.47 15.92
C ILE A 341 0.88 -4.62 14.78
N ASN A 342 -0.28 -4.96 14.23
CA ASN A 342 -0.94 -4.20 13.17
C ASN A 342 -1.69 -2.99 13.74
N THR A 343 -0.95 -2.06 14.34
CA THR A 343 -1.49 -0.89 15.04
C THR A 343 -2.40 0.02 14.20
N GLN A 344 -2.34 -0.09 12.86
CA GLN A 344 -3.19 0.65 11.92
C GLN A 344 -4.64 0.19 11.92
N LEU A 345 -4.93 -0.93 12.59
CA LEU A 345 -6.29 -1.33 12.95
C LEU A 345 -6.81 -0.59 14.19
N ASN A 346 -5.99 0.24 14.85
CA ASN A 346 -6.37 0.98 16.05
C ASN A 346 -6.23 2.49 15.85
N HIS A 347 -5.09 2.93 15.30
CA HIS A 347 -4.79 4.34 15.17
C HIS A 347 -3.81 4.64 14.02
N PRO A 348 -3.77 5.89 13.52
CA PRO A 348 -2.77 6.35 12.56
C PRO A 348 -1.33 6.16 13.05
N VAL A 349 -0.40 6.07 12.09
CA VAL A 349 1.04 6.16 12.38
C VAL A 349 1.36 7.56 12.92
N LYS A 350 2.42 7.67 13.73
CA LYS A 350 2.98 8.94 14.19
C LYS A 350 4.37 9.13 13.57
N HIS A 351 4.74 10.39 13.32
CA HIS A 351 6.11 10.75 12.92
C HIS A 351 6.79 11.53 14.05
N THR A 352 8.11 11.70 13.93
CA THR A 352 8.87 12.56 14.84
C THR A 352 9.21 13.89 14.16
N TYR A 353 9.96 14.77 14.86
CA TYR A 353 10.54 15.98 14.26
C TYR A 353 11.51 15.67 13.11
N LEU A 354 11.96 14.43 12.98
CA LEU A 354 12.83 14.01 11.89
C LEU A 354 12.17 14.22 10.51
N ARG A 355 10.85 14.00 10.40
CA ARG A 355 10.09 14.29 9.18
C ARG A 355 10.29 15.71 8.68
N ASP A 356 10.18 16.70 9.56
CA ASP A 356 10.27 18.11 9.20
C ASP A 356 11.68 18.44 8.70
N ILE A 357 12.70 17.88 9.36
CA ILE A 357 14.09 17.97 8.91
C ILE A 357 14.28 17.31 7.53
N ILE A 358 13.74 16.10 7.33
CA ILE A 358 13.85 15.37 6.05
C ILE A 358 13.28 16.21 4.92
N PHE A 359 12.05 16.72 5.07
CA PHE A 359 11.38 17.43 4.00
C PHE A 359 11.94 18.84 3.78
N LYS A 360 12.41 19.53 4.83
CA LYS A 360 13.17 20.79 4.68
C LYS A 360 14.45 20.57 3.87
N VAL A 361 15.22 19.52 4.17
CA VAL A 361 16.45 19.22 3.43
C VAL A 361 16.15 18.70 2.03
N TYR A 362 15.07 17.93 1.85
CA TYR A 362 14.66 17.46 0.54
C TYR A 362 14.29 18.61 -0.40
N THR A 363 13.55 19.62 0.07
CA THR A 363 13.20 20.78 -0.77
C THR A 363 14.42 21.66 -1.09
N GLN A 364 15.40 21.75 -0.19
CA GLN A 364 16.61 22.57 -0.38
C GLN A 364 17.73 21.87 -1.17
N ASN A 365 17.90 20.56 -1.00
CA ASN A 365 19.07 19.82 -1.49
C ASN A 365 18.71 18.55 -2.27
N GLY A 366 17.42 18.29 -2.50
CA GLY A 366 16.93 17.07 -3.11
C GLY A 366 17.23 15.83 -2.27
N TYR A 367 17.03 14.66 -2.89
CA TYR A 367 17.20 13.37 -2.20
C TYR A 367 18.64 13.09 -1.76
N LYS A 368 19.65 13.70 -2.42
CA LYS A 368 21.05 13.63 -1.97
C LYS A 368 21.23 14.21 -0.57
N GLY A 369 20.47 15.25 -0.20
CA GLY A 369 20.46 15.79 1.16
C GLY A 369 19.90 14.81 2.18
N VAL A 370 18.77 14.16 1.83
CA VAL A 370 18.15 13.09 2.66
C VAL A 370 19.13 11.94 2.90
N GLU A 371 19.85 11.49 1.87
CA GLU A 371 20.90 10.47 2.00
C GLU A 371 22.01 10.86 2.97
N LYS A 372 22.45 12.13 2.96
CA LYS A 372 23.48 12.61 3.90
C LYS A 372 23.00 12.51 5.35
N ILE A 373 21.76 12.93 5.62
CA ILE A 373 21.15 12.84 6.95
C ILE A 373 21.05 11.37 7.37
N TYR A 374 20.50 10.53 6.49
CA TYR A 374 20.30 9.12 6.80
C TYR A 374 21.62 8.39 7.07
N ARG A 375 22.69 8.68 6.32
CA ARG A 375 24.02 8.11 6.57
C ARG A 375 24.58 8.50 7.94
N LYS A 376 24.43 9.75 8.36
CA LYS A 376 24.82 10.18 9.72
C LYS A 376 24.05 9.39 10.78
N GLN A 377 22.73 9.23 10.61
CA GLN A 377 21.91 8.42 11.51
C GLN A 377 22.32 6.95 11.53
N LEU A 378 22.67 6.37 10.38
CA LEU A 378 23.16 4.99 10.29
C LEU A 378 24.46 4.79 11.09
N VAL A 379 25.41 5.73 10.99
CA VAL A 379 26.65 5.67 11.78
C VAL A 379 26.34 5.70 13.27
N ILE A 380 25.48 6.64 13.71
CA ILE A 380 25.07 6.75 15.11
C ILE A 380 24.38 5.46 15.59
N ARG A 381 23.46 4.89 14.79
CA ARG A 381 22.78 3.62 15.10
C ARG A 381 23.77 2.46 15.24
N LYS A 382 24.78 2.39 14.37
CA LYS A 382 25.85 1.37 14.45
C LYS A 382 26.70 1.53 15.70
N VAL A 383 27.14 2.74 16.02
CA VAL A 383 27.90 3.04 17.25
C VAL A 383 27.10 2.65 18.49
N LYS A 384 25.84 3.10 18.60
CA LYS A 384 24.96 2.72 19.72
C LYS A 384 24.76 1.22 19.83
N SER A 385 24.61 0.51 18.71
CA SER A 385 24.45 -0.94 18.71
C SER A 385 25.73 -1.66 19.13
N GLY A 386 26.90 -1.16 18.71
CA GLY A 386 28.20 -1.65 19.16
C GLY A 386 28.38 -1.47 20.66
N LEU A 387 28.12 -0.26 21.18
CA LEU A 387 28.16 0.04 22.61
C LEU A 387 27.24 -0.87 23.43
N LYS A 388 25.99 -1.08 22.99
CA LYS A 388 25.07 -2.03 23.66
C LYS A 388 25.61 -3.46 23.70
N ARG A 389 26.29 -3.92 22.66
CA ARG A 389 26.92 -5.26 22.66
C ARG A 389 28.09 -5.33 23.64
N VAL A 390 28.91 -4.28 23.69
CA VAL A 390 30.03 -4.19 24.65
C VAL A 390 29.49 -4.16 26.08
N LEU A 391 28.52 -3.30 26.38
CA LEU A 391 27.87 -3.22 27.71
C LEU A 391 27.28 -4.58 28.14
N LYS A 392 26.56 -5.26 27.23
CA LYS A 392 26.04 -6.61 27.48
C LYS A 392 27.15 -7.64 27.73
N PHE A 393 28.29 -7.52 27.05
CA PHE A 393 29.43 -8.42 27.22
C PHE A 393 30.14 -8.20 28.57
N ILE A 394 30.18 -6.97 29.08
CA ILE A 394 30.81 -6.62 30.36
C ILE A 394 29.84 -6.62 31.55
N GLY A 395 28.63 -7.16 31.39
CA GLY A 395 27.65 -7.33 32.48
C GLY A 395 26.99 -6.04 32.97
N LEU A 396 27.12 -4.93 32.24
CA LEU A 396 26.46 -3.67 32.55
C LEU A 396 25.17 -3.58 31.72
N HIS A 397 24.02 -3.55 32.39
CA HIS A 397 22.69 -3.49 31.76
C HIS A 397 22.24 -2.07 31.42
#